data_AF-A8LKW3-F1
#
_entry.id   AF-A8LKW3-F1
#
_cell.length_a   1.000
_cell.length_b   1.000
_cell.length_c   1.000
_cell.angle_alpha   90.00
_cell.angle_beta   90.00
_cell.angle_gamma   90.00
#
_symmetry.space_group_name_H-M   'P 1'
#
loop_
_entity.id
_entity.type
_entity.pdbx_description
1 polymer ?
#
loop_
_entity_poly.entity_id
_entity_poly.type
_entity_poly.pdbx_seq_one_letter_code
_entity_poly.pdbx_strand_id
1 'polypeptide(L)'
;MTPLLASLSTLRRPQTLMRAARFGLRDYSRERDLKRLIKKQKAPRPAKALQELMAIESLLEETRQAGQAAYSVARHIEVLAAIMAETRLLPEFMQLDRVG
;
A
#
# COMPACT_ATOMS: atom_id res chain seq x y z
N MET A 1 -4.68 11.35 -16.81
CA MET A 1 -3.97 10.68 -15.72
C MET A 1 -4.93 10.55 -14.54
N THR A 2 -5.35 9.35 -14.14
CA THR A 2 -6.33 9.16 -13.06
C THR A 2 -5.78 9.70 -11.74
N PRO A 3 -6.59 10.43 -10.94
CA PRO A 3 -6.11 11.11 -9.73
C PRO A 3 -5.45 10.15 -8.73
N LEU A 4 -5.92 8.90 -8.66
CA LEU A 4 -5.40 7.88 -7.74
C LEU A 4 -3.96 7.45 -8.05
N LEU A 5 -3.63 7.22 -9.33
CA LEU A 5 -2.27 6.85 -9.75
C LEU A 5 -1.30 8.04 -9.64
N ALA A 6 -1.79 9.26 -9.89
CA ALA A 6 -1.01 10.48 -9.66
C ALA A 6 -0.65 10.65 -8.17
N SER A 7 -1.59 10.40 -7.25
CA SER A 7 -1.34 10.42 -5.80
C SER A 7 -0.34 9.37 -5.33
N LEU A 8 -0.24 8.22 -6.02
CA LEU A 8 0.80 7.22 -5.71
C LEU A 8 2.20 7.71 -6.13
N SER A 9 2.31 8.44 -7.24
CA SER A 9 3.60 8.94 -7.75
C SER A 9 4.24 10.04 -6.89
N THR A 10 3.42 10.74 -6.08
CA THR A 10 3.89 11.80 -5.17
C THR A 10 4.32 11.28 -3.79
N LEU A 11 4.13 9.99 -3.51
CA LEU A 11 4.59 9.36 -2.27
C LEU A 11 6.13 9.34 -2.24
N ARG A 12 6.73 10.30 -1.53
CA ARG A 12 8.17 10.27 -1.22
C ARG A 12 8.40 9.22 -0.14
N ARG A 13 8.83 8.02 -0.54
CA ARG A 13 9.13 6.91 0.36
C ARG A 13 10.63 6.58 0.34
N PRO A 14 11.27 6.36 1.50
CA PRO A 14 12.64 5.87 1.55
C PRO A 14 12.80 4.61 0.69
N GLN A 15 13.78 4.59 -0.21
CA GLN A 15 13.98 3.49 -1.16
C GLN A 15 14.13 2.12 -0.45
N THR A 16 14.67 2.10 0.76
CA THR A 16 14.81 0.91 1.59
C THR A 16 13.46 0.28 1.97
N LEU A 17 12.45 1.09 2.35
CA LEU A 17 11.12 0.58 2.68
C LEU A 17 10.44 -0.02 1.45
N MET A 18 10.57 0.64 0.30
CA MET A 18 10.03 0.14 -0.96
C MET A 18 10.72 -1.16 -1.40
N ARG A 19 12.03 -1.30 -1.20
CA ARG A 19 12.75 -2.55 -1.45
C ARG A 19 12.26 -3.67 -0.54
N ALA A 20 12.11 -3.42 0.76
CA ALA A 20 11.57 -4.40 1.70
C ALA A 20 10.13 -4.82 1.35
N ALA A 21 9.28 -3.86 1.02
CA ALA A 21 7.89 -4.11 0.61
C ALA A 21 7.78 -4.99 -0.65
N ARG A 22 8.71 -4.84 -1.61
CA ARG A 22 8.77 -5.71 -2.80
C ARG A 22 9.03 -7.17 -2.45
N PHE A 23 9.81 -7.46 -1.42
CA PHE A 23 10.01 -8.83 -0.95
C PHE A 23 8.73 -9.36 -0.29
N GLY A 24 8.10 -8.55 0.57
CA GLY A 24 6.83 -8.89 1.22
C GLY A 24 5.65 -9.08 0.27
N LEU A 25 5.73 -8.57 -0.96
CA LEU A 25 4.70 -8.78 -1.99
C LEU A 25 4.48 -10.26 -2.33
N ARG A 26 5.51 -11.09 -2.23
CA ARG A 26 5.43 -12.53 -2.57
C ARG A 26 4.53 -13.31 -1.61
N ASP A 27 4.48 -12.88 -0.35
CA ASP A 27 3.77 -13.56 0.72
C ASP A 27 2.41 -12.94 1.03
N TYR A 28 2.08 -11.84 0.35
CA TYR A 28 0.84 -11.09 0.54
C TYR A 28 -0.38 -11.93 0.14
N SER A 29 -1.26 -12.16 1.11
CA SER A 29 -2.59 -12.72 0.90
C SER A 29 -3.65 -11.66 1.12
N ARG A 30 -4.36 -11.31 0.05
CA ARG A 30 -5.47 -10.34 0.10
C ARG A 30 -6.53 -10.72 1.12
N GLU A 31 -6.83 -12.00 1.29
CA GLU A 31 -7.88 -12.43 2.21
C GLU A 31 -7.47 -12.32 3.67
N ARG A 32 -6.22 -12.67 3.99
CA ARG A 32 -5.69 -12.67 5.36
C ARG A 32 -5.15 -11.29 5.75
N ASP A 33 -4.26 -10.74 4.95
CA ASP A 33 -3.46 -9.57 5.32
C ASP A 33 -4.25 -8.28 5.14
N LEU A 34 -5.00 -8.12 4.04
CA LEU A 34 -5.79 -6.91 3.83
C LEU A 34 -6.79 -6.68 4.97
N LYS A 35 -7.53 -7.73 5.34
CA LYS A 35 -8.52 -7.69 6.44
C LYS A 35 -7.88 -7.27 7.76
N ARG A 36 -6.71 -7.83 8.08
CA ARG A 36 -5.95 -7.48 9.29
C ARG A 36 -5.46 -6.04 9.25
N LEU A 37 -4.91 -5.60 8.11
CA LEU A 37 -4.33 -4.25 7.95
C LEU A 37 -5.39 -3.15 8.04
N ILE A 38 -6.54 -3.31 7.37
CA ILE A 38 -7.63 -2.32 7.37
C ILE A 38 -8.65 -2.56 8.49
N LYS A 39 -8.46 -3.60 9.31
CA LYS A 39 -9.33 -4.00 10.42
C LYS A 39 -10.79 -4.23 9.98
N LYS A 40 -11.00 -4.98 8.90
CA LYS A 40 -12.33 -5.33 8.37
C LYS A 40 -12.53 -6.82 8.22
N GLN A 41 -13.78 -7.25 8.40
CA GLN A 41 -14.17 -8.66 8.28
C GLN A 41 -14.19 -9.15 6.82
N LYS A 42 -14.36 -8.24 5.86
CA LYS A 42 -14.36 -8.54 4.42
C LYS A 42 -13.44 -7.60 3.66
N ALA A 43 -12.70 -8.15 2.71
CA ALA A 43 -11.88 -7.37 1.78
C ALA A 43 -12.79 -6.52 0.87
N PRO A 44 -12.67 -5.18 0.87
CA PRO A 44 -13.45 -4.32 -0.02
C PRO A 44 -12.97 -4.44 -1.47
N ARG A 45 -13.59 -3.70 -2.40
CA ARG A 45 -13.09 -3.59 -3.78
C ARG A 45 -11.69 -2.92 -3.80
N PRO A 46 -10.81 -3.26 -4.76
CA PRO A 46 -9.42 -2.78 -4.78
C PRO A 46 -9.26 -1.26 -4.66
N ALA A 47 -10.07 -0.47 -5.36
CA ALA A 47 -10.02 1.00 -5.26
C ALA A 47 -10.26 1.52 -3.83
N LYS A 48 -11.23 0.93 -3.11
CA LYS A 48 -11.54 1.29 -1.72
C LYS A 48 -10.48 0.74 -0.75
N ALA A 49 -9.96 -0.47 -1.01
CA ALA A 49 -8.84 -1.02 -0.26
C ALA A 49 -7.62 -0.09 -0.33
N LEU A 50 -7.29 0.38 -1.53
CA LEU A 50 -6.15 1.26 -1.77
C LEU A 50 -6.31 2.61 -1.06
N GLN A 51 -7.50 3.23 -1.10
CA GLN A 51 -7.77 4.46 -0.33
C GLN A 51 -7.53 4.28 1.18
N GLU A 52 -8.01 3.18 1.75
CA GLU A 52 -7.82 2.88 3.18
C GLU A 52 -6.35 2.61 3.51
N LEU A 53 -5.65 1.86 2.66
CA LEU A 53 -4.22 1.60 2.84
C LEU A 53 -3.38 2.88 2.74
N MET A 54 -3.68 3.78 1.81
CA MET A 54 -3.00 5.07 1.69
C MET A 54 -3.18 5.95 2.94
N ALA A 55 -4.36 5.93 3.55
CA ALA A 55 -4.59 6.65 4.81
C ALA A 55 -3.76 6.07 5.97
N ILE A 56 -3.71 4.73 6.09
CA ILE A 56 -2.87 4.05 7.09
C ILE A 56 -1.39 4.36 6.85
N GLU A 57 -0.96 4.36 5.60
CA GLU A 57 0.42 4.58 5.21
C GLU A 57 0.87 6.02 5.51
N SER A 58 0.02 7.02 5.25
CA SER A 58 0.29 8.42 5.64
C SER A 58 0.50 8.55 7.14
N LEU A 59 -0.36 7.95 7.95
CA LEU A 59 -0.23 7.96 9.40
C LEU A 59 1.08 7.31 9.85
N LEU A 60 1.45 6.17 9.25
CA LEU A 60 2.72 5.51 9.57
C LEU A 60 3.93 6.37 9.22
N GLU A 61 3.90 7.05 8.06
CA GLU A 61 4.96 7.96 7.67
C GLU A 61 5.06 9.16 8.63
N GLU A 62 3.94 9.73 9.06
CA GLU A 62 3.92 10.80 10.07
C GLU A 62 4.52 10.31 11.41
N THR A 63 4.11 9.13 11.88
CA THR A 63 4.68 8.55 13.12
C THR A 63 6.18 8.27 13.00
N ARG A 64 6.65 7.85 11.82
CA ARG A 64 8.06 7.60 11.50
C ARG A 64 8.86 8.90 11.54
N GLN A 65 8.36 9.96 10.91
CA GLN A 65 9.01 11.27 10.87
C GLN A 65 9.08 11.92 12.25
N ALA A 66 8.03 11.74 13.06
CA ALA A 66 7.97 12.22 14.43
C ALA A 66 8.80 11.37 15.42
N GLY A 67 9.38 10.25 15.00
CA GLY A 67 10.18 9.38 15.87
C GLY A 67 9.38 8.76 17.02
N GLN A 68 8.08 8.56 16.84
CA GLN A 68 7.20 8.07 17.90
C GLN A 68 7.52 6.61 18.27
N ALA A 69 7.50 6.28 19.56
CA ALA A 69 7.74 4.91 20.04
C ALA A 69 6.72 3.88 19.51
N ALA A 70 5.53 4.32 19.11
CA ALA A 70 4.50 3.48 18.53
C ALA A 70 4.76 3.11 17.05
N TYR A 71 5.77 3.69 16.41
CA TYR A 71 6.10 3.40 15.02
C TYR A 71 6.56 1.94 14.85
N SER A 72 5.97 1.25 13.88
CA SER A 72 6.33 -0.11 13.51
C SER A 72 6.74 -0.17 12.04
N VAL A 73 8.05 -0.35 11.82
CA VAL A 73 8.62 -0.51 10.47
C VAL A 73 8.04 -1.74 9.76
N ALA A 74 7.83 -2.85 10.47
CA ALA A 74 7.24 -4.06 9.92
C ALA A 74 5.84 -3.79 9.38
N ARG A 75 5.00 -3.10 10.16
CA ARG A 75 3.65 -2.70 9.72
C ARG A 75 3.70 -1.78 8.50
N HIS A 76 4.66 -0.85 8.45
CA HIS A 76 4.81 0.05 7.30
C HIS A 76 5.16 -0.72 6.02
N ILE A 77 6.07 -1.68 6.12
CA ILE A 77 6.43 -2.57 5.00
C ILE A 77 5.22 -3.38 4.52
N GLU A 78 4.44 -3.96 5.44
CA GLU A 78 3.23 -4.72 5.09
C GLU A 78 2.20 -3.85 4.35
N VAL A 79 1.98 -2.62 4.81
CA VAL A 79 1.05 -1.67 4.18
C VAL A 79 1.54 -1.27 2.78
N LEU A 80 2.84 -0.99 2.61
CA LEU A 80 3.41 -0.69 1.30
C LEU A 80 3.32 -1.88 0.34
N ALA A 81 3.55 -3.10 0.82
CA ALA A 81 3.38 -4.32 0.03
C ALA A 81 1.92 -4.49 -0.41
N ALA A 82 0.96 -4.27 0.50
CA ALA A 82 -0.46 -4.32 0.20
C ALA A 82 -0.88 -3.25 -0.81
N ILE A 83 -0.35 -2.02 -0.72
CA ILE A 83 -0.58 -0.95 -1.70
C ILE A 83 -0.13 -1.41 -3.09
N MET A 84 1.11 -1.92 -3.21
CA MET A 84 1.63 -2.43 -4.48
C MET A 84 0.78 -3.56 -5.06
N ALA A 85 0.31 -4.47 -4.20
CA ALA A 85 -0.54 -5.58 -4.61
C ALA A 85 -1.91 -5.09 -5.12
N GLU A 86 -2.58 -4.22 -4.35
CA GLU A 86 -3.91 -3.71 -4.71
C GLU A 86 -3.87 -2.78 -5.93
N THR A 87 -2.79 -2.02 -6.15
CA THR A 87 -2.63 -1.22 -7.38
C THR A 87 -2.66 -2.08 -8.64
N ARG A 88 -2.06 -3.28 -8.63
CA ARG A 88 -2.07 -4.22 -9.77
C ARG A 88 -3.45 -4.78 -10.10
N LEU A 89 -4.38 -4.72 -9.14
CA LEU A 89 -5.77 -5.16 -9.32
C LEU A 89 -6.67 -4.07 -9.90
N LEU A 90 -6.17 -2.85 -10.08
CA LEU A 90 -6.93 -1.78 -10.72
C LEU A 90 -7.00 -1.99 -12.23
N PRO A 91 -8.19 -1.88 -12.85
CA PRO A 91 -8.35 -1.98 -14.31
C PRO A 91 -7.47 -0.98 -15.08
N GLU A 92 -7.28 0.22 -14.51
CA GLU A 92 -6.48 1.30 -15.07
C GLU A 92 -4.98 0.96 -15.14
N PHE A 93 -4.48 0.17 -14.19
CA PHE A 93 -3.09 -0.28 -14.19
C PHE A 93 -2.85 -1.32 -15.29
N MET A 94 -3.80 -2.25 -15.48
CA MET A 94 -3.76 -3.23 -16.58
C MET A 94 -3.81 -2.60 -17.98
N GLN A 95 -4.35 -1.39 -18.12
CA GLN A 95 -4.37 -0.68 -19.42
C GLN A 95 -3.02 -0.06 -19.76
N LEU A 96 -2.22 0.33 -18.75
CA LEU A 96 -0.89 0.91 -18.96
C LEU A 96 0.14 -0.16 -19.36
N ASP A 97 0.05 -1.36 -18.78
CA ASP A 97 0.96 -2.47 -19.10
C ASP A 97 0.76 -3.08 -20.51
N ARG A 98 -0.35 -2.77 -21.20
CA ARG A 98 -0.66 -3.31 -22.55
C ARG A 98 -0.15 -2.43 -23.71
N VAL A 99 0.41 -1.26 -23.40
CA VAL A 99 0.93 -0.30 -24.40
C VAL A 99 2.47 -0.26 -24.40
N GLY A 100 3.11 -1.16 -23.65
CA GLY A 100 4.57 -1.29 -23.54
C GLY A 100 5.11 -2.51 -24.27
#